data_AF-A0A251NNX7-F1
#
_entry.id   AF-A0A251NNX7-F1
#
_cell.length_a   1.000
_cell.length_b   1.000
_cell.length_c   1.000
_cell.angle_alpha   90.00
_cell.angle_beta   90.00
_cell.angle_gamma   90.00
#
_symmetry.space_group_name_H-M   'P 1'
#
loop_
_entity.id
_entity.type
_entity.pdbx_description
1 polymer ?
#
loop_
_entity_poly.entity_id
_entity_poly.type
_entity_poly.pdbx_seq_one_letter_code
_entity_poly.pdbx_strand_id
1 'polypeptide(L)'
;MEKAETETSGERYKLLLSCPSGLLPSQVSVVFDGDYDRIPHPDINLENSVSEIWDQRVHKNPSLYNGTKFRYGKHIWHDGGGSNQEPHVCLHLGLTDYRNFVGTNLNHLWESFLVASEDDAIRCQHTSSPLGNGAIVETSDKKILVLQRSNNVGEFPGHFVFPGGHPEPQEVGLVSHHHEDLTDSKVINDKVSHEMFDSIVREVVEEIGVPSASLHEQVFIGISCRVLNVRPTAFFFMKCSLSSKEVQKLYATAQDSFESTQLFTVPMIDLDNMASKMPGCHEGGLALYKLMVEAVKNV
;
A
#
# COMPACT_ATOMS: atom_id res chain seq x y z
N MET A 1 15.81 7.43 -17.65
CA MET A 1 14.72 8.17 -18.32
C MET A 1 13.79 7.11 -18.88
N GLU A 2 12.96 6.53 -18.00
CA GLU A 2 11.94 5.56 -18.42
C GLU A 2 10.84 6.31 -19.15
N LYS A 3 10.44 5.77 -20.31
CA LYS A 3 9.35 6.31 -21.10
C LYS A 3 8.08 6.22 -20.26
N ALA A 4 7.40 7.35 -20.08
CA ALA A 4 5.99 7.35 -19.73
C ALA A 4 5.25 6.66 -20.87
N GLU A 5 4.94 5.38 -20.70
CA GLU A 5 4.04 4.68 -21.61
C GLU A 5 2.64 5.27 -21.42
N THR A 6 2.13 5.84 -22.51
CA THR A 6 0.76 6.34 -22.62
C THR A 6 -0.21 5.19 -22.41
N GLU A 7 -0.89 5.18 -21.26
CA GLU A 7 -1.95 4.23 -20.93
C GLU A 7 -3.05 4.27 -22.01
N THR A 8 -3.29 3.12 -22.65
CA THR A 8 -4.49 2.87 -23.46
C THR A 8 -5.63 2.40 -22.56
N SER A 9 -6.87 2.51 -23.03
CA SER A 9 -8.15 2.40 -22.31
C SER A 9 -8.48 1.01 -21.71
N GLY A 10 -7.57 0.41 -20.94
CA GLY A 10 -7.79 -0.79 -20.15
C GLY A 10 -8.14 -0.49 -18.69
N GLU A 11 -8.58 -1.50 -17.96
CA GLU A 11 -8.75 -1.46 -16.50
C GLU A 11 -7.37 -1.19 -15.85
N ARG A 12 -7.27 -0.15 -15.02
CA ARG A 12 -5.98 0.28 -14.43
C ARG A 12 -5.70 -0.33 -13.07
N TYR A 13 -6.72 -0.89 -12.43
CA TYR A 13 -6.64 -1.50 -11.11
C TYR A 13 -7.67 -2.62 -10.92
N LYS A 14 -7.38 -3.51 -9.97
CA LYS A 14 -8.27 -4.55 -9.48
C LYS A 14 -8.46 -4.34 -7.98
N LEU A 15 -9.71 -4.37 -7.50
CA LEU A 15 -9.99 -4.43 -6.06
C LEU A 15 -9.81 -5.87 -5.59
N LEU A 16 -8.76 -6.12 -4.81
CA LEU A 16 -8.50 -7.45 -4.25
C LEU A 16 -9.41 -7.75 -3.06
N LEU A 17 -9.70 -6.72 -2.27
CA LEU A 17 -10.56 -6.80 -1.10
C LEU A 17 -11.29 -5.47 -0.93
N SER A 18 -12.58 -5.52 -0.61
CA SER A 18 -13.40 -4.34 -0.30
C SER A 18 -14.05 -4.51 1.07
N CYS A 19 -13.85 -3.54 1.95
CA CYS A 19 -14.40 -3.51 3.31
C CYS A 19 -15.19 -2.21 3.51
N PRO A 20 -16.38 -2.07 2.90
CA PRO A 20 -17.10 -0.80 2.86
C PRO A 20 -17.63 -0.33 4.23
N SER A 21 -17.73 -1.21 5.23
CA SER A 21 -18.04 -0.79 6.60
C SER A 21 -16.86 -0.12 7.32
N GLY A 22 -15.65 -0.24 6.77
CA GLY A 22 -14.40 0.00 7.51
C GLY A 22 -14.17 -1.10 8.56
N LEU A 23 -12.94 -1.61 8.65
CA LEU A 23 -12.53 -2.54 9.70
C LEU A 23 -11.62 -1.83 10.70
N LEU A 24 -11.94 -1.97 11.98
CA LEU A 24 -11.10 -1.53 13.09
C LEU A 24 -9.83 -2.40 13.20
N PRO A 25 -8.79 -1.93 13.92
CA PRO A 25 -7.60 -2.73 14.19
C PRO A 25 -7.90 -4.12 14.76
N SER A 26 -8.91 -4.24 15.64
CA SER A 26 -9.33 -5.53 16.21
C SER A 26 -9.97 -6.49 15.22
N GLN A 27 -10.37 -6.01 14.03
CA GLN A 27 -11.03 -6.77 12.97
C GLN A 27 -10.06 -7.14 11.84
N VAL A 28 -8.79 -6.76 11.94
CA VAL A 28 -7.73 -7.12 11.01
C VAL A 28 -6.69 -7.91 11.78
N SER A 29 -6.41 -9.13 11.35
CA SER A 29 -5.31 -9.93 11.86
C SER A 29 -4.32 -10.25 10.75
N VAL A 30 -3.14 -10.71 11.15
CA VAL A 30 -2.08 -11.11 10.23
C VAL A 30 -1.64 -12.53 10.54
N VAL A 31 -1.31 -13.29 9.50
CA VAL A 31 -0.41 -14.44 9.57
C VAL A 31 0.84 -14.06 8.80
N PHE A 32 1.95 -13.87 9.51
CA PHE A 32 3.25 -13.60 8.93
C PHE A 32 4.07 -14.90 8.90
N ASP A 33 4.35 -15.42 7.71
CA ASP A 33 5.00 -16.72 7.53
C ASP A 33 5.74 -16.79 6.18
N GLY A 34 6.82 -17.58 6.14
CA GLY A 34 7.63 -17.82 4.94
C GLY A 34 6.88 -18.55 3.83
N ASP A 35 5.78 -19.24 4.13
CA ASP A 35 4.87 -19.83 3.14
C ASP A 35 4.23 -18.77 2.22
N TYR A 36 4.26 -17.49 2.63
CA TYR A 36 3.76 -16.37 1.84
C TYR A 36 4.88 -15.52 1.21
N ASP A 37 6.12 -16.01 1.23
CA ASP A 37 7.24 -15.38 0.52
C ASP A 37 7.12 -15.56 -0.99
N ARG A 38 7.98 -14.84 -1.72
CA ARG A 38 8.10 -15.02 -3.18
C ARG A 38 8.67 -16.40 -3.48
N ILE A 39 8.05 -17.11 -4.42
CA ILE A 39 8.60 -18.34 -4.99
C ILE A 39 9.54 -17.96 -6.14
N PRO A 40 10.82 -18.36 -6.14
CA PRO A 40 11.72 -18.12 -7.28
C PRO A 40 11.12 -18.61 -8.60
N HIS A 41 11.35 -17.87 -9.67
CA HIS A 41 10.83 -18.22 -10.98
C HIS A 41 11.55 -19.48 -11.53
N PRO A 42 10.85 -20.45 -12.15
CA PRO A 42 11.47 -21.69 -12.63
C PRO A 42 12.42 -21.49 -13.82
N ASP A 43 12.22 -20.44 -14.63
CA ASP A 43 13.21 -20.01 -15.63
C ASP A 43 14.39 -19.33 -14.94
N ILE A 44 15.54 -20.01 -14.94
CA ILE A 44 16.78 -19.56 -14.32
C ILE A 44 17.31 -18.26 -14.89
N ASN A 45 17.11 -17.98 -16.18
CA ASN A 45 17.58 -16.74 -16.79
C ASN A 45 16.74 -15.56 -16.31
N LEU A 46 15.42 -15.75 -16.22
CA LEU A 46 14.51 -14.73 -15.69
C LEU A 46 14.78 -14.48 -14.19
N GLU A 47 14.98 -15.54 -13.39
CA GLU A 47 15.31 -15.40 -11.98
C GLU A 47 16.67 -14.71 -11.77
N ASN A 48 17.70 -15.07 -12.55
CA ASN A 48 19.01 -14.41 -12.48
C ASN A 48 18.93 -12.91 -12.83
N SER A 49 18.00 -12.52 -13.71
CA SER A 49 17.81 -11.11 -14.09
C SER A 49 17.46 -10.20 -12.90
N VAL A 50 16.85 -10.75 -11.84
CA VAL A 50 16.55 -10.00 -10.60
C VAL A 50 17.83 -9.41 -10.01
N SER A 51 18.90 -10.22 -9.99
CA SER A 51 20.21 -9.81 -9.47
C SER A 51 20.90 -8.82 -10.39
N GLU A 52 20.89 -9.09 -11.70
CA GLU A 52 21.53 -8.27 -12.70
C GLU A 52 20.95 -6.85 -12.76
N ILE A 53 19.62 -6.72 -12.70
CA ILE A 53 18.93 -5.42 -12.70
C ILE A 53 19.26 -4.65 -11.43
N TRP A 54 19.28 -5.31 -10.28
CA TRP A 54 19.65 -4.67 -9.02
C TRP A 54 21.09 -4.13 -9.07
N ASP A 55 22.05 -4.93 -9.50
CA ASP A 55 23.46 -4.53 -9.58
C ASP A 55 23.65 -3.34 -10.53
N GLN A 56 22.95 -3.34 -11.67
CA GLN A 56 22.92 -2.19 -12.59
C GLN A 56 22.33 -0.93 -11.93
N ARG A 57 21.31 -1.09 -11.08
CA ARG A 57 20.65 0.03 -10.40
C ARG A 57 21.55 0.62 -9.32
N VAL A 58 22.19 -0.21 -8.51
CA VAL A 58 23.16 0.21 -7.49
C VAL A 58 24.37 0.87 -8.13
N HIS A 59 24.85 0.36 -9.27
CA HIS A 59 25.96 0.98 -10.00
C HIS A 59 25.62 2.41 -10.47
N LYS A 60 24.36 2.66 -10.88
CA LYS A 60 23.88 3.98 -11.30
C LYS A 60 23.56 4.90 -10.12
N ASN A 61 23.16 4.34 -8.99
CA ASN A 61 22.81 5.09 -7.78
C ASN A 61 23.42 4.42 -6.54
N PRO A 62 24.68 4.74 -6.17
CA PRO A 62 25.38 4.09 -5.06
C PRO A 62 24.77 4.33 -3.67
N SER A 63 23.89 5.33 -3.51
CA SER A 63 23.17 5.56 -2.25
C SER A 63 21.91 4.72 -2.12
N LEU A 64 21.55 3.94 -3.13
CA LEU A 64 20.42 3.02 -3.08
C LEU A 64 20.70 1.90 -2.10
N TYR A 65 19.78 1.67 -1.15
CA TYR A 65 19.87 0.59 -0.19
C TYR A 65 18.71 -0.40 -0.38
N ASN A 66 18.91 -1.64 0.08
CA ASN A 66 17.88 -2.68 0.04
C ASN A 66 17.13 -2.71 1.39
N GLY A 67 15.90 -2.20 1.40
CA GLY A 67 15.01 -2.26 2.57
C GLY A 67 14.06 -3.45 2.51
N THR A 68 13.83 -4.10 3.65
CA THR A 68 12.83 -5.18 3.80
C THR A 68 11.41 -4.63 3.76
N LYS A 69 10.47 -5.40 3.22
CA LYS A 69 9.06 -5.03 3.07
C LYS A 69 8.18 -6.25 3.37
N PHE A 70 6.95 -6.01 3.82
CA PHE A 70 5.96 -7.06 3.87
C PHE A 70 5.49 -7.40 2.45
N ARG A 71 5.50 -8.69 2.10
CA ARG A 71 4.93 -9.21 0.86
C ARG A 71 3.47 -9.52 1.09
N TYR A 72 2.60 -9.05 0.21
CA TYR A 72 1.22 -9.49 0.20
C TYR A 72 1.12 -10.90 -0.42
N GLY A 73 0.68 -11.88 0.37
CA GLY A 73 0.41 -13.23 -0.09
C GLY A 73 -1.05 -13.40 -0.51
N LYS A 74 -1.97 -13.30 0.45
CA LYS A 74 -3.42 -13.41 0.24
C LYS A 74 -4.19 -12.82 1.42
N HIS A 75 -5.52 -12.89 1.39
CA HIS A 75 -6.37 -12.61 2.54
C HIS A 75 -7.43 -13.70 2.69
N ILE A 76 -7.96 -13.86 3.90
CA ILE A 76 -9.12 -14.69 4.21
C ILE A 76 -10.18 -13.81 4.87
N TRP A 77 -11.36 -13.75 4.25
CA TRP A 77 -12.51 -13.05 4.78
C TRP A 77 -13.34 -13.95 5.68
N HIS A 78 -13.71 -13.43 6.85
CA HIS A 78 -14.62 -14.07 7.79
C HIS A 78 -15.85 -13.19 7.98
N ASP A 79 -17.01 -13.64 7.49
CA ASP A 79 -18.25 -12.83 7.44
C ASP A 79 -19.02 -12.73 8.77
N GLY A 80 -18.47 -13.30 9.87
CA GLY A 80 -19.15 -13.35 11.18
C GLY A 80 -20.21 -14.45 11.31
N GLY A 81 -20.50 -15.20 10.24
CA GLY A 81 -21.20 -16.48 10.24
C GLY A 81 -22.57 -16.49 10.91
N GLY A 82 -23.39 -15.43 10.76
CA GLY A 82 -24.76 -15.34 11.31
C GLY A 82 -24.87 -15.44 12.85
N SER A 83 -23.75 -15.62 13.54
CA SER A 83 -23.59 -15.43 14.97
C SER A 83 -23.18 -13.98 15.23
N ASN A 84 -23.31 -13.46 16.45
CA ASN A 84 -22.95 -12.09 16.84
C ASN A 84 -21.44 -11.75 16.70
N GLN A 85 -20.72 -12.34 15.76
CA GLN A 85 -19.32 -12.06 15.50
C GLN A 85 -19.20 -10.96 14.43
N GLU A 86 -18.38 -9.97 14.73
CA GLU A 86 -18.09 -8.88 13.80
C GLU A 86 -17.31 -9.39 12.58
N PRO A 87 -17.46 -8.75 11.40
CA PRO A 87 -16.67 -9.11 10.23
C PRO A 87 -15.18 -8.94 10.52
N HIS A 88 -14.37 -9.85 9.99
CA HIS A 88 -12.94 -9.91 10.26
C HIS A 88 -12.16 -10.35 9.02
N VAL A 89 -10.97 -9.81 8.80
CA VAL A 89 -10.05 -10.24 7.76
C VAL A 89 -8.72 -10.68 8.35
N CYS A 90 -8.21 -11.81 7.85
CA CYS A 90 -6.85 -12.27 8.11
C CYS A 90 -5.98 -12.02 6.87
N LEU A 91 -4.97 -11.18 6.99
CA LEU A 91 -3.98 -10.92 5.95
C LEU A 91 -2.82 -11.91 6.07
N HIS A 92 -2.49 -12.59 4.98
CA HIS A 92 -1.38 -13.54 4.95
C HIS A 92 -0.20 -12.85 4.27
N LEU A 93 0.82 -12.56 5.06
CA LEU A 93 1.96 -11.73 4.66
C LEU A 93 3.24 -12.55 4.70
N GLY A 94 4.08 -12.37 3.70
CA GLY A 94 5.45 -12.87 3.68
C GLY A 94 6.45 -11.72 3.86
N LEU A 95 7.72 -12.05 3.69
CA LEU A 95 8.84 -11.12 3.64
C LEU A 95 9.31 -10.96 2.19
N THR A 96 9.62 -9.73 1.82
CA THR A 96 10.32 -9.40 0.59
C THR A 96 11.23 -8.20 0.84
N ASP A 97 11.83 -7.66 -0.22
CA ASP A 97 12.66 -6.48 -0.15
C ASP A 97 12.57 -5.64 -1.42
N TYR A 98 13.17 -4.45 -1.34
CA TYR A 98 13.20 -3.49 -2.43
C TYR A 98 13.97 -4.03 -3.65
N ARG A 99 15.01 -4.84 -3.43
CA ARG A 99 15.77 -5.51 -4.49
C ARG A 99 14.89 -6.42 -5.33
N ASN A 100 14.14 -7.32 -4.70
CA ASN A 100 13.21 -8.20 -5.40
C ASN A 100 12.13 -7.37 -6.09
N PHE A 101 11.63 -6.30 -5.48
CA PHE A 101 10.65 -5.42 -6.12
C PHE A 101 11.18 -4.80 -7.42
N VAL A 102 12.41 -4.28 -7.39
CA VAL A 102 13.09 -3.74 -8.57
C VAL A 102 13.31 -4.82 -9.63
N GLY A 103 13.74 -6.02 -9.22
CA GLY A 103 14.08 -7.11 -10.13
C GLY A 103 12.89 -7.92 -10.67
N THR A 104 11.71 -7.83 -10.06
CA THR A 104 10.48 -8.52 -10.52
C THR A 104 9.42 -7.54 -10.99
N ASN A 105 8.84 -6.73 -10.09
CA ASN A 105 7.69 -5.90 -10.43
C ASN A 105 8.09 -4.72 -11.31
N LEU A 106 9.26 -4.12 -11.08
CA LEU A 106 9.78 -3.03 -11.92
C LEU A 106 10.68 -3.54 -13.05
N ASN A 107 10.75 -4.86 -13.25
CA ASN A 107 11.47 -5.43 -14.38
C ASN A 107 10.74 -5.05 -15.68
N HIS A 108 11.47 -4.70 -16.74
CA HIS A 108 10.90 -4.52 -18.07
C HIS A 108 10.16 -5.76 -18.61
N LEU A 109 10.45 -6.95 -18.07
CA LEU A 109 9.77 -8.22 -18.35
C LEU A 109 8.86 -8.67 -17.19
N TRP A 110 8.33 -7.75 -16.39
CA TRP A 110 7.52 -8.07 -15.20
C TRP A 110 6.35 -9.02 -15.50
N GLU A 111 5.74 -8.92 -16.68
CA GLU A 111 4.64 -9.79 -17.12
C GLU A 111 5.08 -11.26 -17.20
N SER A 112 6.35 -11.54 -17.52
CA SER A 112 6.90 -12.89 -17.59
C SER A 112 7.03 -13.55 -16.21
N PHE A 113 6.96 -12.78 -15.13
CA PHE A 113 6.90 -13.35 -13.77
C PHE A 113 5.48 -13.75 -13.37
N LEU A 114 4.46 -13.45 -14.18
CA LEU A 114 3.08 -13.80 -13.85
C LEU A 114 2.73 -15.21 -14.28
N VAL A 115 1.92 -15.86 -13.44
CA VAL A 115 1.26 -17.13 -13.77
C VAL A 115 -0.14 -16.84 -14.30
N ALA A 116 -0.56 -17.55 -15.36
CA ALA A 116 -1.92 -17.46 -15.87
C ALA A 116 -2.92 -18.08 -14.85
N SER A 117 -3.43 -17.24 -13.94
CA SER A 117 -4.37 -17.59 -12.88
C SER A 117 -5.25 -16.40 -12.54
N GLU A 118 -6.51 -16.66 -12.19
CA GLU A 118 -7.44 -15.66 -11.64
C GLU A 118 -7.21 -15.40 -10.15
N ASP A 119 -6.64 -16.38 -9.44
CA ASP A 119 -6.18 -16.21 -8.06
C ASP A 119 -4.90 -15.38 -8.04
N ASP A 120 -4.97 -14.16 -7.50
CA ASP A 120 -3.85 -13.23 -7.46
C ASP A 120 -2.65 -13.75 -6.66
N ALA A 121 -2.87 -14.61 -5.65
CA ALA A 121 -1.78 -15.19 -4.87
C ALA A 121 -0.91 -16.11 -5.74
N ILE A 122 -1.56 -16.91 -6.60
CA ILE A 122 -0.88 -17.80 -7.57
C ILE A 122 -0.31 -16.98 -8.72
N ARG A 123 -1.11 -16.06 -9.28
CA ARG A 123 -0.71 -15.19 -10.40
C ARG A 123 0.57 -14.42 -10.09
N CYS A 124 0.71 -13.93 -8.86
CA CYS A 124 1.83 -13.10 -8.42
C CYS A 124 2.86 -13.89 -7.58
N GLN A 125 2.85 -15.23 -7.61
CA GLN A 125 3.71 -16.04 -6.74
C GLN A 125 5.21 -15.81 -6.99
N HIS A 126 5.61 -15.43 -8.22
CA HIS A 126 7.00 -15.15 -8.58
C HIS A 126 7.38 -13.67 -8.51
N THR A 127 6.48 -12.79 -8.09
CA THR A 127 6.76 -11.36 -7.90
C THR A 127 6.96 -11.02 -6.43
N SER A 128 7.75 -9.98 -6.17
CA SER A 128 8.00 -9.43 -4.84
C SER A 128 6.72 -8.99 -4.14
N SER A 129 5.79 -8.36 -4.87
CA SER A 129 4.48 -7.91 -4.37
C SER A 129 4.53 -7.21 -3.00
N PRO A 130 5.38 -6.20 -2.81
CA PRO A 130 5.44 -5.48 -1.55
C PRO A 130 4.11 -4.77 -1.30
N LEU A 131 3.54 -4.98 -0.12
CA LEU A 131 2.30 -4.34 0.29
C LEU A 131 2.59 -2.87 0.61
N GLY A 132 2.06 -1.96 -0.21
CA GLY A 132 2.02 -0.54 0.15
C GLY A 132 0.87 -0.23 1.10
N ASN A 133 0.88 0.96 1.70
CA ASN A 133 -0.28 1.52 2.38
C ASN A 133 -0.67 2.88 1.76
N GLY A 134 -1.91 3.32 2.00
CA GLY A 134 -2.41 4.61 1.55
C GLY A 134 -3.59 5.08 2.39
N ALA A 135 -3.66 6.39 2.66
CA ALA A 135 -4.65 7.00 3.54
C ALA A 135 -5.55 7.97 2.78
N ILE A 136 -6.86 7.73 2.84
CA ILE A 136 -7.84 8.77 2.53
C ILE A 136 -8.13 9.52 3.83
N VAL A 137 -7.56 10.72 3.95
CA VAL A 137 -7.71 11.57 5.13
C VAL A 137 -8.79 12.62 4.87
N GLU A 138 -9.87 12.60 5.65
CA GLU A 138 -10.94 13.62 5.62
C GLU A 138 -10.72 14.68 6.69
N THR A 139 -10.61 15.95 6.30
CA THR A 139 -10.49 17.09 7.21
C THR A 139 -11.84 17.45 7.86
N SER A 140 -11.81 18.25 8.92
CA SER A 140 -13.03 18.67 9.63
C SER A 140 -14.02 19.47 8.77
N ASP A 141 -13.53 20.09 7.70
CA ASP A 141 -14.31 20.79 6.67
C ASP A 141 -14.58 19.93 5.41
N LYS A 142 -14.51 18.59 5.55
CA LYS A 142 -14.92 17.60 4.54
C LYS A 142 -14.14 17.67 3.23
N LYS A 143 -12.84 17.96 3.32
CA LYS A 143 -11.89 17.87 2.20
C LYS A 143 -11.03 16.63 2.35
N ILE A 144 -10.65 16.05 1.21
CA ILE A 144 -9.74 14.92 1.12
C ILE A 144 -8.35 15.44 0.75
N LEU A 145 -7.34 14.91 1.43
CA LEU A 145 -5.94 15.21 1.18
C LEU A 145 -5.41 14.41 -0.02
N VAL A 146 -4.73 15.10 -0.95
CA VAL A 146 -4.09 14.49 -2.12
C VAL A 146 -2.73 15.15 -2.33
N LEU A 147 -1.68 14.36 -2.50
CA LEU A 147 -0.33 14.83 -2.77
C LEU A 147 -0.05 14.78 -4.28
N GLN A 148 0.75 15.72 -4.77
CA GLN A 148 1.42 15.60 -6.05
C GLN A 148 2.87 15.18 -5.83
N ARG A 149 3.24 14.03 -6.39
CA ARG A 149 4.58 13.47 -6.29
C ARG A 149 5.61 14.37 -6.96
N SER A 150 6.79 14.47 -6.34
CA SER A 150 7.94 15.16 -6.89
C SER A 150 8.37 14.55 -8.23
N ASN A 151 9.02 15.35 -9.08
CA ASN A 151 9.56 14.84 -10.35
C ASN A 151 10.85 14.02 -10.15
N ASN A 152 11.39 13.99 -8.93
CA ASN A 152 12.64 13.31 -8.60
C ASN A 152 12.44 11.89 -8.02
N VAL A 153 11.19 11.47 -7.83
CA VAL A 153 10.87 10.13 -7.31
C VAL A 153 11.00 9.05 -8.40
N GLY A 154 11.28 7.82 -7.96
CA GLY A 154 11.54 6.69 -8.87
C GLY A 154 10.31 6.12 -9.58
N GLU A 155 9.12 6.26 -8.99
CA GLU A 155 7.85 5.78 -9.55
C GLU A 155 6.84 6.93 -9.68
N PHE A 156 6.17 7.02 -10.84
CA PHE A 156 5.09 7.97 -11.12
C PHE A 156 5.40 9.45 -10.76
N PRO A 157 6.47 10.04 -11.30
CA PRO A 157 6.79 11.46 -11.06
C PRO A 157 5.65 12.37 -11.50
N GLY A 158 5.33 13.39 -10.69
CA GLY A 158 4.30 14.39 -10.99
C GLY A 158 2.85 13.89 -10.96
N HIS A 159 2.61 12.63 -10.59
CA HIS A 159 1.28 12.04 -10.45
C HIS A 159 0.66 12.41 -9.10
N PHE A 160 -0.66 12.29 -9.02
CA PHE A 160 -1.37 12.44 -7.75
C PHE A 160 -1.36 11.14 -6.97
N VAL A 161 -1.30 11.22 -5.64
CA VAL A 161 -1.43 10.08 -4.74
C VAL A 161 -2.16 10.49 -3.47
N PHE A 162 -2.73 9.50 -2.81
CA PHE A 162 -3.08 9.63 -1.39
C PHE A 162 -1.80 9.50 -0.55
N PRO A 163 -1.72 10.17 0.62
CA PRO A 163 -0.61 10.00 1.54
C PRO A 163 -0.37 8.54 1.90
N GLY A 164 0.88 8.14 2.10
CA GLY A 164 1.25 6.76 2.43
C GLY A 164 2.56 6.32 1.79
N GLY A 165 2.98 5.12 2.15
CA GLY A 165 4.24 4.53 1.72
C GLY A 165 4.22 3.01 1.86
N HIS A 166 5.08 2.49 2.73
CA HIS A 166 5.25 1.04 2.89
C HIS A 166 5.62 0.66 4.32
N PRO A 167 4.79 -0.16 5.00
CA PRO A 167 5.19 -0.71 6.29
C PRO A 167 6.46 -1.56 6.14
N GLU A 168 7.38 -1.40 7.09
CA GLU A 168 8.66 -2.11 7.10
C GLU A 168 8.74 -3.09 8.26
N PRO A 169 9.13 -4.35 8.03
CA PRO A 169 9.33 -5.34 9.10
C PRO A 169 10.29 -4.86 10.21
N GLN A 170 11.27 -4.02 9.87
CA GLN A 170 12.25 -3.52 10.83
C GLN A 170 11.63 -2.62 11.91
N GLU A 171 10.54 -1.91 11.61
CA GLU A 171 9.84 -1.05 12.57
C GLU A 171 9.22 -1.84 13.74
N VAL A 172 8.96 -3.13 13.52
CA VAL A 172 8.51 -4.08 14.56
C VAL A 172 9.60 -5.05 15.04
N GLY A 173 10.85 -4.77 14.66
CA GLY A 173 12.02 -5.56 15.06
C GLY A 173 12.18 -6.88 14.31
N LEU A 174 11.56 -7.02 13.12
CA LEU A 174 11.65 -8.21 12.29
C LEU A 174 12.69 -8.03 11.18
N VAL A 175 13.61 -8.98 11.10
CA VAL A 175 14.62 -9.06 10.02
C VAL A 175 14.49 -10.33 9.18
N SER A 176 13.72 -11.31 9.66
CA SER A 176 13.50 -12.63 9.04
C SER A 176 12.31 -13.34 9.70
N HIS A 177 11.93 -14.51 9.19
CA HIS A 177 10.89 -15.39 9.74
C HIS A 177 11.35 -16.26 10.92
N HIS A 178 12.42 -15.90 11.63
CA HIS A 178 12.89 -16.71 12.75
C HIS A 178 11.90 -16.68 13.93
N HIS A 179 11.17 -17.78 14.11
CA HIS A 179 10.28 -18.05 15.24
C HIS A 179 10.91 -19.15 16.11
N GLU A 180 11.13 -18.92 17.41
CA GLU A 180 11.64 -19.96 18.31
C GLU A 180 10.49 -20.88 18.78
N ASP A 181 9.26 -20.39 18.90
CA ASP A 181 8.05 -21.20 19.17
C ASP A 181 6.69 -20.59 18.66
N LEU A 182 5.58 -21.28 18.95
CA LEU A 182 4.21 -20.86 18.58
C LEU A 182 3.72 -19.60 19.33
N THR A 183 4.19 -19.39 20.55
CA THR A 183 3.85 -18.21 21.37
C THR A 183 4.45 -16.97 20.73
N ASP A 184 5.67 -17.08 20.22
CA ASP A 184 6.36 -16.04 19.45
C ASP A 184 5.62 -15.71 18.15
N SER A 185 5.10 -16.71 17.44
CA SER A 185 4.34 -16.50 16.20
C SER A 185 3.09 -15.64 16.43
N LYS A 186 2.31 -15.90 17.48
CA LYS A 186 1.14 -15.06 17.80
C LYS A 186 1.54 -13.63 18.13
N VAL A 187 2.57 -13.44 18.95
CA VAL A 187 3.06 -12.10 19.33
C VAL A 187 3.56 -11.34 18.10
N ILE A 188 4.24 -12.02 17.17
CA ILE A 188 4.70 -11.43 15.92
C ILE A 188 3.52 -11.04 15.03
N ASN A 189 2.55 -11.93 14.87
CA ASN A 189 1.33 -11.65 14.11
C ASN A 189 0.56 -10.44 14.67
N ASP A 190 0.45 -10.35 16.01
CA ASP A 190 -0.16 -9.20 16.67
C ASP A 190 0.64 -7.93 16.37
N LYS A 191 1.97 -7.94 16.51
CA LYS A 191 2.83 -6.78 16.19
C LYS A 191 2.70 -6.33 14.72
N VAL A 192 2.73 -7.27 13.78
CA VAL A 192 2.61 -6.96 12.35
C VAL A 192 1.21 -6.40 12.05
N SER A 193 0.17 -6.92 12.69
CA SER A 193 -1.18 -6.37 12.53
C SER A 193 -1.27 -4.91 13.01
N HIS A 194 -0.73 -4.60 14.20
CA HIS A 194 -0.68 -3.22 14.70
C HIS A 194 0.11 -2.31 13.76
N GLU A 195 1.24 -2.80 13.25
CA GLU A 195 2.08 -2.04 12.30
C GLU A 195 1.37 -1.68 11.00
N MET A 196 0.39 -2.46 10.54
CA MET A 196 -0.42 -2.08 9.36
C MET A 196 -1.17 -0.76 9.59
N PHE A 197 -1.59 -0.48 10.83
CA PHE A 197 -2.28 0.75 11.21
C PHE A 197 -1.32 1.84 11.69
N ASP A 198 -0.30 1.47 12.47
CA ASP A 198 0.66 2.44 13.00
C ASP A 198 1.49 3.07 11.87
N SER A 199 1.92 2.26 10.89
CA SER A 199 2.66 2.76 9.72
C SER A 199 1.89 3.83 8.96
N ILE A 200 0.62 3.62 8.64
CA ILE A 200 -0.13 4.59 7.84
C ILE A 200 -0.39 5.89 8.61
N VAL A 201 -0.50 5.82 9.94
CA VAL A 201 -0.57 7.04 10.77
C VAL A 201 0.77 7.78 10.75
N ARG A 202 1.90 7.07 10.86
CA ARG A 202 3.24 7.68 10.76
C ARG A 202 3.45 8.36 9.41
N GLU A 203 3.16 7.68 8.31
CA GLU A 203 3.27 8.21 6.95
C GLU A 203 2.47 9.51 6.78
N VAL A 204 1.21 9.55 7.26
CA VAL A 204 0.40 10.79 7.21
C VAL A 204 1.03 11.91 8.04
N VAL A 205 1.58 11.61 9.21
CA VAL A 205 2.25 12.60 10.06
C VAL A 205 3.52 13.14 9.37
N GLU A 206 4.32 12.25 8.78
CA GLU A 206 5.61 12.59 8.16
C GLU A 206 5.45 13.36 6.84
N GLU A 207 4.51 12.95 5.98
CA GLU A 207 4.25 13.59 4.69
C GLU A 207 3.40 14.87 4.78
N ILE A 208 2.50 14.96 5.76
CA ILE A 208 1.54 16.08 5.88
C ILE A 208 1.90 17.04 7.02
N GLY A 209 2.66 16.60 8.02
CA GLY A 209 3.04 17.41 9.18
C GLY A 209 1.92 17.59 10.21
N VAL A 210 0.80 16.89 10.09
CA VAL A 210 -0.29 16.96 11.06
C VAL A 210 0.07 16.19 12.34
N PRO A 211 -0.34 16.65 13.54
CA PRO A 211 -0.10 15.88 14.77
C PRO A 211 -0.91 14.57 14.76
N SER A 212 -0.31 13.47 15.18
CA SER A 212 -1.00 12.17 15.30
C SER A 212 -2.30 12.27 16.12
N ALA A 213 -2.31 13.07 17.19
CA ALA A 213 -3.49 13.31 18.03
C ALA A 213 -4.68 13.99 17.31
N SER A 214 -4.46 14.55 16.12
CA SER A 214 -5.54 15.09 15.27
C SER A 214 -6.20 14.04 14.38
N LEU A 215 -5.56 12.88 14.21
CA LEU A 215 -6.03 11.76 13.40
C LEU A 215 -6.86 10.79 14.24
N HIS A 216 -8.06 10.45 13.78
CA HIS A 216 -8.98 9.58 14.50
C HIS A 216 -9.82 8.73 13.53
N GLU A 217 -10.51 7.71 14.07
CA GLU A 217 -11.34 6.77 13.31
C GLU A 217 -10.58 6.09 12.16
N GLN A 218 -9.39 5.56 12.47
CA GLN A 218 -8.61 4.79 11.50
C GLN A 218 -9.29 3.45 11.23
N VAL A 219 -9.71 3.26 9.98
CA VAL A 219 -10.32 2.00 9.52
C VAL A 219 -9.67 1.53 8.23
N PHE A 220 -9.47 0.22 8.12
CA PHE A 220 -9.05 -0.43 6.89
C PHE A 220 -10.25 -0.60 5.95
N ILE A 221 -10.13 -0.14 4.71
CA ILE A 221 -11.24 -0.12 3.74
C ILE A 221 -11.06 -1.09 2.58
N GLY A 222 -9.90 -1.73 2.46
CA GLY A 222 -9.64 -2.77 1.48
C GLY A 222 -8.24 -2.74 0.88
N ILE A 223 -8.03 -3.55 -0.16
CA ILE A 223 -6.77 -3.62 -0.91
C ILE A 223 -7.06 -3.42 -2.39
N SER A 224 -6.32 -2.50 -2.99
CA SER A 224 -6.33 -2.22 -4.42
C SER A 224 -4.99 -2.63 -5.02
N CYS A 225 -5.02 -3.30 -6.17
CA CYS A 225 -3.83 -3.68 -6.93
C CYS A 225 -3.85 -2.95 -8.27
N ARG A 226 -2.78 -2.22 -8.60
CA ARG A 226 -2.65 -1.69 -9.96
C ARG A 226 -2.38 -2.81 -10.94
N VAL A 227 -2.93 -2.70 -12.15
CA VAL A 227 -2.67 -3.65 -13.23
C VAL A 227 -1.21 -3.57 -13.67
N LEU A 228 -0.69 -2.36 -13.86
CA LEU A 228 0.71 -2.12 -14.16
C LEU A 228 1.61 -2.62 -13.02
N ASN A 229 2.47 -3.59 -13.29
CA ASN A 229 3.47 -4.12 -12.34
C ASN A 229 2.87 -4.77 -11.07
N VAL A 230 1.57 -5.06 -11.07
CA VAL A 230 0.85 -5.85 -10.04
C VAL A 230 1.17 -5.50 -8.59
N ARG A 231 1.27 -4.20 -8.26
CA ARG A 231 1.57 -3.78 -6.88
C ARG A 231 0.28 -3.62 -6.07
N PRO A 232 0.13 -4.36 -4.95
CA PRO A 232 -0.97 -4.18 -4.03
C PRO A 232 -0.72 -3.03 -3.04
N THR A 233 -1.79 -2.34 -2.66
CA THR A 233 -1.80 -1.29 -1.65
C THR A 233 -3.02 -1.46 -0.75
N ALA A 234 -2.78 -1.57 0.55
CA ALA A 234 -3.81 -1.50 1.59
C ALA A 234 -4.27 -0.05 1.77
N PHE A 235 -5.57 0.18 1.74
CA PHE A 235 -6.14 1.51 1.94
C PHE A 235 -6.82 1.65 3.29
N PHE A 236 -6.60 2.79 3.90
CA PHE A 236 -7.19 3.19 5.16
C PHE A 236 -7.96 4.50 4.98
N PHE A 237 -9.05 4.63 5.70
CA PHE A 237 -9.74 5.89 5.90
C PHE A 237 -9.47 6.40 7.32
N MET A 238 -9.29 7.70 7.47
CA MET A 238 -9.21 8.35 8.77
C MET A 238 -9.70 9.79 8.70
N LYS A 239 -10.18 10.30 9.83
CA LYS A 239 -10.57 11.70 9.97
C LYS A 239 -9.46 12.51 10.62
N CYS A 240 -9.39 13.78 10.24
CA CYS A 240 -8.51 14.77 10.84
C CYS A 240 -9.35 15.89 11.46
N SER A 241 -9.09 16.22 12.72
CA SER A 241 -9.82 17.28 13.42
C SER A 241 -9.49 18.68 12.89
N LEU A 242 -8.40 18.83 12.14
CA LEU A 242 -7.97 20.08 11.53
C LEU A 242 -8.71 20.35 10.22
N SER A 243 -8.94 21.63 9.94
CA SER A 243 -9.47 22.08 8.65
C SER A 243 -8.42 22.01 7.55
N SER A 244 -8.87 21.97 6.29
CA SER A 244 -8.00 22.00 5.11
C SER A 244 -6.96 23.13 5.15
N LYS A 245 -7.36 24.32 5.62
CA LYS A 245 -6.48 25.49 5.76
C LYS A 245 -5.41 25.31 6.84
N GLU A 246 -5.73 24.64 7.94
CA GLU A 246 -4.77 24.35 9.00
C GLU A 246 -3.76 23.29 8.54
N VAL A 247 -4.25 22.22 7.90
CA VAL A 247 -3.41 21.17 7.33
C VAL A 247 -2.43 21.76 6.29
N GLN A 248 -2.89 22.61 5.38
CA GLN A 248 -2.02 23.26 4.39
C GLN A 248 -0.88 24.09 5.01
N LYS A 249 -1.08 24.68 6.19
CA LYS A 249 -0.02 25.40 6.89
C LYS A 249 1.03 24.47 7.49
N LEU A 250 0.60 23.31 7.99
CA LEU A 250 1.47 22.32 8.62
C LEU A 250 2.32 21.57 7.59
N TYR A 251 1.78 21.35 6.39
CA TYR A 251 2.50 20.72 5.28
C TYR A 251 3.82 21.44 4.94
N ALA A 252 3.89 22.77 5.11
CA ALA A 252 5.12 23.53 4.87
C ALA A 252 6.30 23.13 5.79
N THR A 253 6.01 22.41 6.89
CA THR A 253 7.00 21.91 7.85
C THR A 253 7.02 20.38 7.92
N ALA A 254 6.39 19.69 6.95
CA ALA A 254 6.41 18.24 6.88
C ALA A 254 7.85 17.69 6.72
N GLN A 255 8.11 16.54 7.33
CA GLN A 255 9.42 15.90 7.34
C GLN A 255 9.83 15.50 5.92
N ASP A 256 8.90 14.92 5.17
CA ASP A 256 9.15 14.34 3.84
C ASP A 256 8.72 15.28 2.71
N SER A 257 8.95 16.58 2.92
CA SER A 257 8.64 17.65 1.96
C SER A 257 9.37 17.53 0.60
N PHE A 258 10.33 16.61 0.47
CA PHE A 258 11.02 16.35 -0.80
C PHE A 258 10.28 15.34 -1.70
N GLU A 259 9.42 14.49 -1.14
CA GLU A 259 8.71 13.43 -1.86
C GLU A 259 7.51 13.94 -2.65
N SER A 260 6.91 15.03 -2.18
CA SER A 260 5.77 15.71 -2.80
C SER A 260 6.09 17.17 -3.06
N THR A 261 5.56 17.73 -4.15
CA THR A 261 5.72 19.15 -4.50
C THR A 261 4.55 20.00 -4.08
N GLN A 262 3.39 19.39 -3.82
CA GLN A 262 2.17 20.10 -3.50
C GLN A 262 1.18 19.21 -2.75
N LEU A 263 0.53 19.80 -1.74
CA LEU A 263 -0.66 19.25 -1.09
C LEU A 263 -1.93 19.92 -1.63
N PHE A 264 -2.89 19.10 -2.04
CA PHE A 264 -4.24 19.50 -2.43
C PHE A 264 -5.23 19.07 -1.35
N THR A 265 -6.26 19.91 -1.15
CA THR A 265 -7.39 19.63 -0.26
C THR A 265 -8.67 19.82 -1.06
N VAL A 266 -9.28 18.71 -1.48
CA VAL A 266 -10.35 18.74 -2.48
C VAL A 266 -11.63 18.10 -1.97
N PRO A 267 -12.82 18.58 -2.37
CA PRO A 267 -14.05 17.85 -2.11
C PRO A 267 -14.07 16.53 -2.90
N MET A 268 -14.87 15.56 -2.45
CA MET A 268 -14.97 14.25 -3.08
C MET A 268 -15.31 14.31 -4.58
N ILE A 269 -16.13 15.26 -5.01
CA ILE A 269 -16.54 15.45 -6.42
C ILE A 269 -15.36 15.76 -7.35
N ASP A 270 -14.29 16.37 -6.83
CA ASP A 270 -13.11 16.75 -7.62
C ASP A 270 -12.08 15.61 -7.71
N LEU A 271 -12.20 14.58 -6.87
CA LEU A 271 -11.25 13.45 -6.84
C LEU A 271 -11.28 12.64 -8.12
N ASP A 272 -12.42 12.51 -8.79
CA ASP A 272 -12.52 11.73 -10.04
C ASP A 272 -11.61 12.26 -11.13
N ASN A 273 -11.52 13.59 -11.25
CA ASN A 273 -10.63 14.22 -12.21
C ASN A 273 -9.15 13.97 -11.86
N MET A 274 -8.81 14.02 -10.57
CA MET A 274 -7.44 13.77 -10.11
C MET A 274 -7.05 12.29 -10.21
N ALA A 275 -7.98 11.38 -9.97
CA ALA A 275 -7.76 9.92 -10.00
C ALA A 275 -7.33 9.42 -11.38
N SER A 276 -7.77 10.09 -12.45
CA SER A 276 -7.29 9.83 -13.81
C SER A 276 -5.75 9.94 -13.95
N LYS A 277 -5.08 10.70 -13.06
CA LYS A 277 -3.62 10.85 -13.01
C LYS A 277 -3.01 10.26 -11.73
N MET A 278 -3.72 9.38 -11.05
CA MET A 278 -3.18 8.56 -9.97
C MET A 278 -2.62 7.26 -10.55
N PRO A 279 -1.59 6.66 -9.92
CA PRO A 279 -1.27 5.25 -10.17
C PRO A 279 -2.51 4.39 -9.92
N GLY A 280 -2.70 3.33 -10.70
CA GLY A 280 -3.93 2.51 -10.63
C GLY A 280 -4.30 2.07 -9.21
N CYS A 281 -3.33 1.75 -8.35
CA CYS A 281 -3.62 1.31 -6.99
C CYS A 281 -4.29 2.42 -6.17
N HIS A 282 -3.90 3.68 -6.34
CA HIS A 282 -4.55 4.84 -5.71
C HIS A 282 -5.88 5.20 -6.35
N GLU A 283 -6.04 5.02 -7.67
CA GLU A 283 -7.36 5.12 -8.30
C GLU A 283 -8.33 4.08 -7.71
N GLY A 284 -7.90 2.84 -7.54
CA GLY A 284 -8.70 1.82 -6.85
C GLY A 284 -8.89 2.13 -5.35
N GLY A 285 -7.96 2.84 -4.72
CA GLY A 285 -8.15 3.41 -3.38
C GLY A 285 -9.35 4.37 -3.33
N LEU A 286 -9.50 5.25 -4.33
CA LEU A 286 -10.69 6.09 -4.46
C LEU A 286 -11.97 5.25 -4.66
N ALA A 287 -11.90 4.16 -5.44
CA ALA A 287 -13.04 3.27 -5.62
C ALA A 287 -13.46 2.61 -4.29
N LEU A 288 -12.51 2.15 -3.47
CA LEU A 288 -12.79 1.65 -2.11
C LEU A 288 -13.44 2.72 -1.23
N TYR A 289 -12.93 3.95 -1.28
CA TYR A 289 -13.52 5.06 -0.54
C TYR A 289 -14.98 5.33 -0.94
N LYS A 290 -15.28 5.31 -2.24
CA LYS A 290 -16.63 5.51 -2.75
C LYS A 290 -17.59 4.44 -2.22
N LEU A 291 -17.18 3.17 -2.25
CA LEU A 291 -17.97 2.07 -1.70
C LEU A 291 -18.24 2.24 -0.20
N MET A 292 -17.24 2.71 0.56
CA MET A 292 -17.42 3.02 1.98
C MET A 292 -18.43 4.16 2.21
N VAL A 293 -18.30 5.27 1.48
CA VAL A 293 -19.22 6.41 1.57
C VAL A 293 -20.65 6.02 1.18
N GLU A 294 -20.82 5.15 0.19
CA GLU A 294 -22.13 4.62 -0.20
C GLU A 294 -22.73 3.72 0.88
N ALA A 295 -21.95 2.85 1.50
CA ALA A 295 -22.42 1.99 2.59
C ALA A 295 -22.91 2.80 3.80
N VAL A 296 -22.19 3.86 4.18
CA VAL A 296 -22.60 4.76 5.28
C VAL A 296 -23.93 5.48 5.01
N LYS A 297 -24.26 5.76 3.73
CA LYS A 297 -25.54 6.39 3.36
C LYS A 297 -26.73 5.42 3.44
N ASN A 298 -26.46 4.12 3.41
CA ASN A 298 -27.48 3.07 3.40
C ASN A 298 -27.79 2.50 4.79
N VAL A 299 -27.17 3.06 5.84
CA VAL A 299 -27.42 2.78 7.27
C VAL A 299 -28.30 3.88 7.85
#